data_AF-A0A8S3JVC4-F1
#
_entry.id   AF-A0A8S3JVC4-F1
#
_cell.length_a   1.000
_cell.length_b   1.000
_cell.length_c   1.000
_cell.angle_alpha   90.00
_cell.angle_beta   90.00
_cell.angle_gamma   90.00
#
_symmetry.space_group_name_H-M   'P 1'
#
loop_
_entity.id
_entity.type
_entity.pdbx_description
1 polymer ?
#
loop_
_entity_poly.entity_id
_entity_poly.type
_entity_poly.pdbx_seq_one_letter_code
_entity_poly.pdbx_strand_id
1 'polypeptide(L)' 'KMPSEGSYAIWNNRGGSGKTNLTYHLAIKYAYRNPDKTVLVVDMCPQADLSHAFLGKFKTTTKTDRKKKMSLRHVLI' A
#
# COMPACT_ATOMS: atom_id res chain seq x y z
N LYS A 1 -20.61 -9.69 3.05
CA LYS A 1 -20.36 -9.81 1.58
C LYS A 1 -18.85 -9.89 1.41
N MET A 2 -18.32 -11.04 0.97
CA MET A 2 -16.88 -11.18 0.69
C MET A 2 -16.47 -10.13 -0.35
N PRO A 3 -15.23 -9.62 -0.32
CA PRO A 3 -14.86 -8.59 -1.26
C PRO A 3 -14.83 -9.21 -2.66
N SER A 4 -15.33 -8.46 -3.64
CA SER A 4 -15.46 -8.87 -5.05
C SER A 4 -14.15 -9.44 -5.60
N GLU A 5 -14.23 -10.29 -6.63
CA GLU A 5 -13.09 -10.78 -7.43
C GLU A 5 -11.98 -9.72 -7.54
N GLY A 6 -10.76 -10.08 -7.15
CA GLY A 6 -9.60 -9.19 -7.18
C GLY A 6 -9.29 -8.41 -5.88
N SER A 7 -9.89 -8.77 -4.75
CA SER A 7 -9.62 -8.12 -3.45
C SER A 7 -8.76 -9.00 -2.54
N TYR A 8 -7.70 -8.43 -1.97
CA TYR A 8 -6.72 -9.15 -1.14
C TYR A 8 -6.54 -8.46 0.21
N ALA A 9 -6.38 -9.25 1.27
CA ALA A 9 -6.08 -8.77 2.61
C ALA A 9 -4.75 -9.33 3.10
N ILE A 10 -3.88 -8.47 3.66
CA ILE A 10 -2.60 -8.86 4.27
C ILE A 10 -2.71 -8.61 5.77
N TRP A 11 -2.65 -9.68 6.56
CA TRP A 11 -2.81 -9.61 8.01
C TRP A 11 -1.90 -10.58 8.75
N ASN A 12 -1.45 -10.19 9.94
CA ASN A 12 -0.59 -10.97 10.83
C ASN A 12 -0.61 -10.31 12.23
N ASN A 13 -0.79 -11.13 13.27
CA ASN A 13 -0.86 -10.73 14.69
C ASN A 13 0.41 -10.08 15.28
N ARG A 14 1.57 -10.20 14.64
CA ARG A 14 2.83 -9.65 15.17
C ARG A 14 3.17 -8.29 14.58
N GLY A 15 3.40 -7.28 15.42
CA GLY A 15 3.99 -6.00 15.01
C GLY A 15 5.41 -6.18 14.42
N GLY A 16 5.78 -5.36 13.44
CA GLY A 16 7.13 -5.41 12.85
C GLY A 16 7.41 -6.59 11.91
N SER A 17 6.40 -7.37 11.51
CA SER A 17 6.57 -8.54 10.62
C SER A 17 6.74 -8.21 9.12
N GLY A 18 6.90 -6.92 8.76
CA GLY A 18 7.06 -6.49 7.37
C GLY A 18 5.79 -6.37 6.53
N LYS A 19 4.58 -6.54 7.11
CA LYS A 19 3.29 -6.41 6.38
C LYS A 19 3.18 -5.10 5.59
N THR A 20 3.39 -3.98 6.26
CA THR A 20 3.26 -2.63 5.67
C THR A 20 4.18 -2.46 4.46
N ASN A 21 5.45 -2.86 4.62
CA ASN A 21 6.42 -2.81 3.53
C ASN A 21 6.02 -3.74 2.37
N LEU A 22 5.59 -4.96 2.67
CA LEU A 22 5.13 -5.89 1.63
C LEU A 22 3.92 -5.34 0.88
N THR A 23 2.91 -4.85 1.59
CA THR A 23 1.70 -4.26 1.00
C THR A 23 2.02 -3.06 0.12
N TYR A 24 2.87 -2.14 0.60
CA TYR A 24 3.29 -0.96 -0.16
C TYR A 24 3.95 -1.35 -1.48
N HIS A 25 4.98 -2.21 -1.44
CA HIS A 25 5.69 -2.64 -2.65
C HIS A 25 4.78 -3.44 -3.60
N LEU A 26 3.91 -4.29 -3.06
CA LEU A 26 2.98 -5.08 -3.87
C LEU A 26 2.00 -4.17 -4.62
N ALA A 27 1.38 -3.21 -3.94
CA ALA A 27 0.44 -2.27 -4.54
C ALA A 27 1.12 -1.42 -5.64
N ILE A 28 2.31 -0.87 -5.37
CA ILE A 28 3.08 -0.11 -6.36
C ILE A 28 3.45 -0.99 -7.57
N LYS A 29 3.92 -2.22 -7.34
CA LYS A 29 4.32 -3.12 -8.42
C LYS A 29 3.14 -3.58 -9.26
N TYR A 30 1.99 -3.82 -8.63
CA TYR A 30 0.76 -4.20 -9.32
C TYR A 30 0.23 -3.05 -10.17
N ALA A 31 0.13 -1.84 -9.62
CA ALA A 31 -0.28 -0.65 -10.36
C ALA A 31 0.67 -0.36 -11.55
N TYR A 32 1.98 -0.55 -11.35
CA TYR A 32 2.96 -0.38 -12.43
C TYR A 32 2.75 -1.35 -13.60
N ARG A 33 2.35 -2.59 -13.30
CA ARG A 33 2.12 -3.64 -14.29
C ARG A 33 0.74 -3.59 -14.95
N ASN A 34 -0.19 -2.84 -14.37
CA ASN A 34 -1.59 -2.75 -14.84
C ASN A 34 -2.00 -1.25 -14.90
N PRO A 35 -1.44 -0.45 -15.82
CA PRO A 35 -1.68 0.99 -15.87
C PRO A 35 -3.15 1.37 -16.19
N ASP A 36 -3.91 0.42 -16.75
CA ASP A 36 -5.33 0.49 -17.08
C ASP A 36 -6.24 0.24 -15.85
N LYS A 37 -5.69 -0.32 -14.76
CA LYS A 37 -6.46 -0.67 -13.56
C LYS A 37 -6.31 0.37 -12.47
N THR A 38 -7.42 0.69 -11.81
CA THR A 38 -7.40 1.47 -10.58
C THR A 38 -7.10 0.54 -9.41
N VAL A 39 -6.00 0.80 -8.70
CA VAL A 39 -5.62 0.09 -7.47
C VAL A 39 -6.10 0.90 -6.27
N LEU A 40 -6.86 0.24 -5.39
CA LEU A 40 -7.35 0.77 -4.14
C LEU A 40 -6.58 0.13 -2.97
N VAL A 41 -5.99 0.95 -2.13
CA VAL A 41 -5.36 0.50 -0.88
C VAL A 41 -6.18 1.04 0.29
N VAL A 42 -6.51 0.15 1.23
CA VAL A 42 -7.25 0.46 2.47
C VAL A 42 -6.36 0.08 3.66
N ASP A 43 -6.13 1.03 4.57
CA ASP A 43 -5.25 0.86 5.73
C ASP A 43 -6.03 0.70 7.03
N MET A 44 -6.39 -0.54 7.38
CA MET A 44 -7.13 -0.84 8.60
C MET A 44 -6.25 -0.92 9.87
N CYS A 45 -4.99 -0.51 9.81
CA CYS A 45 -4.10 -0.54 10.96
C CYS A 45 -4.38 0.67 11.86
N PRO A 46 -4.64 0.51 13.18
CA PRO A 46 -4.86 1.65 14.09
C PRO A 46 -3.71 2.68 14.07
N GLN A 47 -2.48 2.22 13.78
CA GLN A 47 -1.26 3.02 13.71
C GLN A 47 -1.12 3.79 12.38
N ALA A 48 -1.98 3.50 11.40
CA ALA A 48 -1.97 4.07 10.06
C ALA A 48 -0.60 3.91 9.34
N ASP A 49 0.17 2.87 9.66
CA ASP A 49 1.55 2.69 9.16
C ASP A 49 1.61 2.69 7.62
N LEU A 50 0.61 2.10 6.95
CA LEU A 50 0.56 2.01 5.50
C LEU A 50 0.22 3.37 4.88
N SER A 51 -0.68 4.12 5.51
CA SER A 51 -1.00 5.50 5.15
C SER A 51 0.23 6.41 5.25
N HIS A 52 1.04 6.26 6.31
CA HIS A 52 2.29 6.98 6.44
C HIS A 52 3.29 6.63 5.32
N ALA A 53 3.33 5.36 4.88
CA ALA A 53 4.13 4.91 3.74
C ALA A 53 3.73 5.61 2.44
N PHE A 54 2.44 5.65 2.11
CA PHE A 54 1.95 6.27 0.88
C PHE A 54 1.96 7.80 0.89
N LEU A 55 1.76 8.43 2.05
CA LEU A 55 1.73 9.90 2.18
C LEU A 55 3.10 10.53 2.44
N GLY A 56 4.19 9.76 2.32
CA GLY A 56 5.56 10.26 2.42
C GLY A 56 6.00 10.67 3.83
N LYS A 57 5.27 10.26 4.86
CA LYS A 57 5.67 10.46 6.27
C LYS A 57 6.59 9.36 6.79
N PHE A 58 6.76 8.29 6.02
CA PHE A 58 7.72 7.23 6.32
C PHE A 58 9.15 7.71 6.03
N LYS A 59 10.03 7.66 7.03
CA LYS A 59 11.46 7.91 6.86
C LYS A 59 12.08 6.70 6.14
N THR A 60 11.95 6.64 4.81
CA THR A 60 12.66 5.65 4.01
C THR A 60 14.14 6.02 3.96
N THR A 61 15.02 5.12 4.41
CA THR A 61 16.48 5.27 4.35
C THR A 61 17.05 5.23 2.92
N THR A 62 16.22 5.05 1.88
CA THR A 62 16.66 4.92 0.48
C THR A 62 16.17 6.09 -0.39
N LYS A 63 17.11 6.82 -1.00
CA LYS A 63 16.92 8.06 -1.80
C LYS A 63 16.08 7.92 -3.10
N THR A 64 15.56 6.73 -3.44
CA THR A 64 15.18 6.40 -4.82
C THR A 64 13.71 6.69 -5.19
N ASP A 65 12.80 6.91 -4.25
CA ASP A 65 11.35 6.83 -4.55
C ASP A 65 10.67 8.15 -5.00
N ARG A 66 11.41 9.27 -5.10
CA ARG A 66 10.82 10.61 -5.29
C ARG A 66 10.19 10.91 -6.67
N LYS A 67 10.22 10.03 -7.67
CA LYS A 67 9.87 10.38 -9.07
C LYS A 67 8.75 9.59 -9.76
N LYS A 68 8.05 8.65 -9.11
CA LYS A 68 6.95 7.91 -9.76
C LYS A 68 5.57 8.44 -9.34
N LYS A 69 5.09 9.46 -10.05
CA LYS A 69 3.69 9.91 -9.95
C LYS A 69 2.80 8.96 -10.76
N MET A 70 2.39 7.86 -10.14
CA MET A 70 1.47 6.88 -10.70
C MET A 70 0.07 7.13 -10.13
N SER A 71 -0.98 6.87 -10.91
CA SER A 71 -2.38 7.03 -10.50
C SER A 71 -2.81 5.91 -9.55
N LEU A 72 -2.34 5.96 -8.30
CA LEU A 72 -2.87 5.13 -7.21
C LEU A 72 -3.96 5.90 -6.48
N ARG A 73 -5.12 5.28 -6.27
CA ARG A 73 -6.18 5.85 -5.44
C ARG A 73 -6.07 5.25 -4.04
N HIS A 74 -5.84 6.11 -3.06
CA HIS A 74 -5.71 5.71 -1.67
C HIS A 74 -7.02 6.06 -0.96
N VAL A 75 -7.61 5.10 -0.25
CA VAL A 75 -8.74 5.40 0.65
C VAL A 75 -8.28 5.08 2.07
N LEU A 76 -8.34 6.11 2.91
CA LEU A 76 -8.05 6.02 4.34
C LEU A 76 -9.35 5.63 5.06
N ILE A 77 -9.35 4.49 5.76
CA ILE A 77 -10.36 4.12 6.76
C ILE A 77 -9.61 3.55 7.95
#